data_AF-A0A506PI64-F1
#
_entry.id   AF-A0A506PI64-F1
#
_cell.length_a   1.000
_cell.length_b   1.000
_cell.length_c   1.000
_cell.angle_alpha   90.00
_cell.angle_beta   90.00
_cell.angle_gamma   90.00
#
_symmetry.space_group_name_H-M   'P 1'
#
loop_
_entity.id
_entity.type
_entity.pdbx_description
1 polymer ?
#
loop_
_entity_poly.entity_id
_entity_poly.type
_entity_poly.pdbx_seq_one_letter_code
_entity_poly.pdbx_strand_id
1 'polypeptide(L)'
;MNATNWSKEKLKIYILLLCTYADDEASPEEIKIINSHTKQTYFEEIHQEFINDTHETRVSKIEHAISNLEFDITELMELRNEIHKVFLADKVFNRKEKYIESLLDNLLY
;
A
#
# COMPACT_ATOMS: atom_id res chain seq x y z
N MET A 1 -7.56 -18.86 -6.94
CA MET A 1 -6.89 -18.82 -5.63
C MET A 1 -5.42 -18.56 -5.89
N ASN A 2 -5.02 -17.29 -6.02
CA ASN A 2 -3.60 -16.92 -6.08
C ASN A 2 -3.22 -16.45 -4.69
N ALA A 3 -2.69 -17.36 -3.88
CA ALA A 3 -2.07 -17.00 -2.62
C ALA A 3 -0.83 -16.16 -2.95
N THR A 4 -0.99 -14.83 -2.91
CA THR A 4 0.13 -13.91 -3.06
C THR A 4 1.04 -14.13 -1.87
N ASN A 5 2.21 -14.73 -2.13
CA ASN A 5 3.22 -15.03 -1.12
C ASN A 5 4.01 -13.75 -0.75
N TRP A 6 3.28 -12.66 -0.50
CA TRP A 6 3.84 -11.36 -0.17
C TRP A 6 4.39 -11.38 1.25
N SER A 7 5.58 -10.83 1.42
CA SER A 7 6.10 -10.46 2.73
C SER A 7 5.46 -9.15 3.20
N LYS A 8 5.54 -8.83 4.49
CA LYS A 8 5.03 -7.57 5.06
C LYS A 8 5.56 -6.32 4.32
N GLU A 9 6.81 -6.36 3.85
CA GLU A 9 7.41 -5.32 3.00
C GLU A 9 6.74 -5.19 1.62
N LYS A 10 6.42 -6.32 0.97
CA LYS A 10 5.75 -6.34 -0.34
C LYS A 10 4.33 -5.80 -0.25
N LEU A 11 3.61 -6.19 0.81
CA LEU A 11 2.28 -5.64 1.11
C LEU A 11 2.34 -4.12 1.36
N LYS A 12 3.33 -3.65 2.13
CA LYS A 12 3.56 -2.21 2.36
C LYS A 12 3.66 -1.44 1.05
N ILE A 13 4.50 -1.90 0.12
CA ILE A 13 4.66 -1.29 -1.20
C ILE A 13 3.33 -1.28 -1.96
N TYR A 14 2.60 -2.39 -1.93
CA TYR A 14 1.33 -2.53 -2.65
C TYR A 14 0.28 -1.53 -2.14
N ILE A 15 0.19 -1.36 -0.82
CA ILE A 15 -0.71 -0.39 -0.19
C ILE A 15 -0.30 1.04 -0.57
N LEU A 16 0.99 1.37 -0.50
CA LEU A 16 1.51 2.68 -0.92
C LEU A 16 1.17 3.00 -2.39
N LEU A 17 1.33 2.02 -3.29
CA LEU A 17 0.93 2.16 -4.68
C LEU A 17 -0.58 2.42 -4.81
N LEU A 18 -1.42 1.69 -4.08
CA LEU A 18 -2.86 1.93 -4.08
C LEU A 18 -3.20 3.37 -3.69
N CYS A 19 -2.47 3.95 -2.73
CA CYS A 19 -2.64 5.34 -2.34
C CYS A 19 -2.28 6.30 -3.48
N THR A 20 -1.12 6.08 -4.12
CA THR A 20 -0.63 6.96 -5.19
C THR A 20 -1.58 6.98 -6.39
N TYR A 21 -2.19 5.83 -6.70
CA TYR A 21 -3.20 5.68 -7.75
C TYR A 21 -4.63 5.94 -7.29
N ALA A 22 -4.87 6.42 -6.05
CA ALA A 22 -6.23 6.67 -5.56
C ALA A 22 -6.94 7.83 -6.26
N ASP A 23 -6.19 8.70 -6.96
CA ASP A 23 -6.72 9.75 -7.86
C ASP A 23 -6.49 9.40 -9.34
N ASP A 24 -6.41 8.09 -9.64
CA ASP A 24 -6.14 7.47 -10.95
C ASP A 24 -4.72 7.70 -11.53
N GLU A 25 -3.97 8.69 -11.02
CA GLU A 25 -2.61 9.02 -11.49
C GLU A 25 -1.57 9.06 -10.35
N ALA A 26 -0.46 8.36 -10.54
CA ALA A 26 0.71 8.41 -9.65
C ALA A 26 1.76 9.38 -10.20
N SER A 27 2.18 10.35 -9.39
CA SER A 27 3.24 11.29 -9.77
C SER A 27 4.63 10.65 -9.69
N PRO A 28 5.57 11.03 -10.57
CA PRO A 28 6.93 10.49 -10.57
C PRO A 28 7.71 10.80 -9.27
N GLU A 29 7.35 11.87 -8.57
CA GLU A 29 7.87 12.18 -7.22
C GLU A 29 7.40 11.15 -6.19
N GLU A 30 6.12 10.77 -6.21
CA GLU A 30 5.56 9.74 -5.31
C GLU A 30 6.24 8.37 -5.54
N ILE A 31 6.41 7.98 -6.80
CA ILE A 31 7.12 6.75 -7.17
C ILE A 31 8.56 6.77 -6.65
N LYS A 32 9.25 7.91 -6.77
CA LYS A 32 10.61 8.07 -6.23
C LYS A 32 10.67 7.93 -4.72
N ILE A 33 9.70 8.47 -3.99
CA ILE A 33 9.66 8.39 -2.53
C ILE A 33 9.45 6.94 -2.08
N ILE A 34 8.51 6.22 -2.70
CA ILE A 34 8.29 4.79 -2.41
C ILE A 34 9.55 3.99 -2.70
N ASN A 35 10.20 4.23 -3.84
CA ASN A 35 11.44 3.56 -4.21
C ASN A 35 12.60 3.91 -3.25
N SER A 36 12.61 5.11 -2.66
CA SER A 36 13.63 5.50 -1.67
C SER A 36 13.44 4.83 -0.30
N HIS A 37 12.22 4.42 0.04
CA HIS A 37 11.88 3.76 1.31
C HIS A 37 11.83 2.24 1.22
N THR A 38 11.92 1.68 0.01
CA THR A 38 11.68 0.26 -0.24
C THR A 38 12.77 -0.31 -1.14
N LYS A 39 12.95 -1.63 -1.17
CA LYS A 39 13.90 -2.24 -2.10
C LYS A 39 13.35 -2.14 -3.52
N GLN A 40 14.14 -1.55 -4.41
CA GLN A 40 13.80 -1.39 -5.83
C GLN A 40 13.31 -2.70 -6.48
N THR A 41 13.94 -3.83 -6.15
CA THR A 41 13.52 -5.15 -6.65
C THR A 41 12.10 -5.53 -6.26
N TYR A 42 11.70 -5.26 -5.01
CA TYR A 42 10.34 -5.53 -4.55
C TYR A 42 9.35 -4.52 -5.13
N PHE A 43 9.78 -3.26 -5.31
CA PHE A 43 8.98 -2.24 -5.93
C PHE A 43 8.61 -2.60 -7.37
N GLU A 44 9.58 -2.99 -8.20
CA GLU A 44 9.33 -3.35 -9.60
C GLU A 44 8.42 -4.57 -9.72
N GLU A 45 8.65 -5.63 -8.92
CA GLU A 45 7.78 -6.81 -8.90
C GLU A 45 6.33 -6.44 -8.55
N ILE A 46 6.14 -5.68 -7.48
CA ILE A 46 4.82 -5.32 -6.96
C ILE A 46 4.13 -4.29 -7.87
N HIS A 47 4.87 -3.35 -8.44
CA HIS A 47 4.35 -2.36 -9.36
C HIS A 47 3.84 -3.02 -10.65
N GLN A 48 4.60 -3.97 -11.21
CA GLN A 48 4.16 -4.77 -12.35
C GLN A 48 2.89 -5.56 -12.05
N GLU A 49 2.77 -6.16 -10.86
CA GLU A 49 1.55 -6.85 -10.46
C GLU A 49 0.37 -5.86 -10.32
N PHE A 50 0.61 -4.72 -9.66
CA PHE A 50 -0.39 -3.70 -9.39
C PHE A 50 -1.01 -3.08 -10.65
N ILE A 51 -0.19 -2.77 -11.68
CA ILE A 51 -0.69 -2.22 -12.95
C ILE A 51 -1.57 -3.20 -13.72
N ASN A 52 -1.38 -4.51 -13.52
CA ASN A 52 -2.18 -5.56 -14.15
C ASN A 52 -3.46 -5.88 -13.34
N ASP A 53 -3.49 -5.55 -12.05
CA ASP A 53 -4.65 -5.76 -11.18
C ASP A 53 -5.70 -4.66 -11.33
N THR A 54 -6.99 -5.06 -11.33
CA THR A 54 -8.13 -4.13 -11.24
C THR A 54 -8.33 -3.61 -9.82
N HIS A 55 -9.09 -2.53 -9.63
CA HIS A 55 -9.39 -1.97 -8.30
C HIS A 55 -9.92 -3.01 -7.31
N GLU A 56 -10.90 -3.81 -7.71
CA GLU A 56 -11.46 -4.90 -6.88
C GLU A 56 -10.39 -5.94 -6.52
N THR A 57 -9.54 -6.31 -7.48
CA THR A 57 -8.45 -7.27 -7.25
C THR A 57 -7.42 -6.72 -6.26
N ARG A 58 -7.07 -5.43 -6.38
CA ARG A 58 -6.11 -4.76 -5.50
C ARG A 58 -6.58 -4.77 -4.06
N VAL A 59 -7.84 -4.37 -3.81
CA VAL A 59 -8.43 -4.38 -2.47
C VAL A 59 -8.47 -5.80 -1.92
N SER A 60 -9.00 -6.76 -2.68
CA SER A 60 -9.11 -8.15 -2.24
C SER A 60 -7.75 -8.77 -1.90
N LYS A 61 -6.69 -8.49 -2.67
CA LYS A 61 -5.33 -8.96 -2.37
C LYS A 61 -4.77 -8.35 -1.09
N ILE A 62 -5.02 -7.07 -0.83
CA ILE A 62 -4.59 -6.42 0.42
C ILE A 62 -5.28 -7.06 1.62
N GLU A 63 -6.60 -7.24 1.57
CA GLU A 63 -7.36 -7.89 2.64
C GLU A 63 -6.84 -9.31 2.89
N HIS A 64 -6.64 -10.08 1.82
CA HIS A 64 -6.14 -11.46 1.91
C HIS A 64 -4.72 -11.51 2.47
N ALA A 65 -3.84 -10.60 2.06
CA ALA A 65 -2.47 -10.54 2.55
C ALA A 65 -2.41 -10.11 4.02
N ILE A 66 -3.23 -9.15 4.45
CA ILE A 66 -3.29 -8.74 5.87
C ILE A 66 -3.80 -9.90 6.73
N SER A 67 -4.84 -10.59 6.26
CA SER A 67 -5.39 -11.77 6.94
C SER A 67 -4.39 -12.94 6.99
N ASN A 68 -3.69 -13.24 5.89
CA ASN A 68 -2.68 -14.32 5.84
C ASN A 68 -1.42 -14.00 6.64
N LEU A 69 -1.01 -12.72 6.71
CA LEU A 69 0.20 -12.31 7.42
C LEU A 69 -0.02 -12.16 8.93
N GLU A 70 -1.23 -12.46 9.42
CA GLU A 70 -1.63 -12.40 10.83
C GLU A 70 -1.12 -11.11 11.49
N PHE A 71 -1.37 -9.97 10.82
CA PHE A 71 -0.92 -8.69 11.33
C PHE A 71 -1.49 -8.42 12.72
N ASP A 72 -0.61 -8.19 13.69
CA ASP A 72 -1.04 -7.68 14.98
C ASP A 72 -1.47 -6.20 14.86
N ILE A 73 -2.31 -5.77 15.80
CA ILE A 73 -2.74 -4.37 15.93
C ILE A 73 -1.53 -3.43 15.93
N THR A 74 -0.44 -3.81 16.60
CA THR A 74 0.80 -3.03 16.65
C THR A 74 1.41 -2.87 15.27
N GLU A 75 1.49 -3.94 14.49
CA GLU A 75 2.08 -3.92 13.14
C GLU A 75 1.19 -3.14 12.15
N LEU A 76 -0.14 -3.20 12.30
CA LEU A 76 -1.07 -2.35 11.55
C LEU A 76 -0.88 -0.87 11.89
N MET A 77 -0.67 -0.54 13.16
CA MET A 77 -0.37 0.84 13.57
C MET A 77 0.97 1.32 13.02
N GLU A 78 2.00 0.46 13.01
CA GLU A 78 3.29 0.79 12.41
C GLU A 78 3.18 0.98 10.90
N LEU A 79 2.47 0.08 10.22
CA LEU A 79 2.13 0.19 8.80
C LEU A 79 1.45 1.53 8.50
N ARG A 80 0.42 1.88 9.27
CA ARG A 80 -0.30 3.15 9.16
C ARG A 80 0.64 4.33 9.34
N ASN A 81 1.49 4.31 10.37
CA ASN A 81 2.41 5.41 10.66
C ASN A 81 3.48 5.58 9.57
N GLU A 82 4.01 4.50 9.01
CA GLU A 82 4.97 4.56 7.91
C GLU A 82 4.34 5.13 6.64
N ILE A 83 3.14 4.66 6.28
CA ILE A 83 2.33 5.21 5.19
C ILE A 83 2.16 6.72 5.40
N HIS A 84 1.69 7.12 6.58
CA HIS A 84 1.46 8.53 6.92
C HIS A 84 2.75 9.37 6.84
N LYS A 85 3.91 8.85 7.26
CA LYS A 85 5.22 9.52 7.12
C LYS A 85 5.63 9.72 5.66
N VAL A 86 5.42 8.70 4.83
CA VAL A 86 5.72 8.76 3.39
C VAL A 86 4.86 9.83 2.72
N PHE A 87 3.58 9.92 3.06
CA PHE A 87 2.71 10.99 2.56
C PHE A 87 3.10 12.36 3.13
N LEU A 88 3.44 12.46 4.42
CA LEU A 88 3.81 13.73 5.09
C LEU A 88 5.03 14.41 4.47
N ALA A 89 5.90 13.63 3.84
CA ALA A 89 7.06 14.14 3.15
C ALA A 89 6.72 14.96 1.89
N ASP A 90 5.58 14.69 1.22
CA ASP A 90 5.31 15.19 -0.14
C ASP A 90 4.35 16.40 -0.21
N LYS A 91 3.76 16.86 0.91
CA LYS A 91 2.84 18.02 0.98
C LYS A 91 1.57 17.96 0.10
N VAL A 92 1.33 16.91 -0.68
CA VAL A 92 0.09 16.73 -1.47
C VAL A 92 -0.91 15.90 -0.66
N PHE A 93 -1.62 16.57 0.23
CA PHE A 93 -2.55 15.97 1.19
C PHE A 93 -4.00 16.23 0.82
N ASN A 94 -4.84 15.17 0.82
CA ASN A 94 -6.14 15.15 1.51
C ASN A 94 -7.05 13.97 1.12
N ARG A 95 -6.95 13.42 -0.10
CA ARG A 95 -7.86 12.34 -0.54
C ARG A 95 -7.25 10.93 -0.43
N LYS A 96 -5.98 10.78 -0.82
CA LYS A 96 -5.25 9.51 -0.84
C LYS A 96 -5.18 8.86 0.55
N GLU A 97 -4.86 9.67 1.56
CA GLU A 97 -4.74 9.20 2.94
C GLU A 97 -6.08 8.80 3.55
N LYS A 98 -7.14 9.59 3.33
CA LYS A 98 -8.46 9.31 3.87
C LYS A 98 -9.06 7.99 3.35
N TYR A 99 -8.77 7.64 2.10
CA TYR A 99 -9.16 6.36 1.52
C TYR A 99 -8.47 5.19 2.24
N ILE A 100 -7.17 5.33 2.50
CA ILE A 100 -6.38 4.29 3.17
C ILE A 100 -6.69 4.20 4.65
N GLU A 101 -6.89 5.33 5.32
CA GLU A 101 -7.39 5.33 6.69
C GLU A 101 -8.72 4.59 6.74
N SER A 102 -9.67 4.88 5.86
CA SER A 102 -10.94 4.15 5.82
C SER A 102 -10.76 2.66 5.52
N LEU A 103 -9.79 2.29 4.68
CA LEU A 103 -9.51 0.89 4.34
C LEU A 103 -8.86 0.14 5.52
N LEU A 104 -7.88 0.76 6.19
CA LEU A 104 -7.24 0.22 7.38
C LEU A 104 -8.18 0.18 8.59
N ASP A 105 -9.08 1.15 8.73
CA ASP A 105 -10.08 1.19 9.80
C ASP A 105 -11.13 0.08 9.60
N ASN A 106 -11.57 -0.16 8.36
CA ASN A 106 -12.43 -1.30 8.00
C ASN A 106 -11.77 -2.66 8.27
N LEU A 107 -10.44 -2.73 8.30
CA LEU A 107 -9.70 -3.95 8.60
C LEU A 107 -9.49 -4.18 10.11
N LEU A 108 -9.66 -3.13 10.92
CA LEU A 108 -9.54 -3.18 12.38
C LEU A 108 -10.89 -3.48 13.08
N TYR A 109 -11.99 -3.52 12.34
CA TYR A 109 -13.37 -3.72 12.82
C TYR A 109 -14.00 -5.01 12.28
#